data_AF-A0A1S2LJ46-F1
#
_entry.id   AF-A0A1S2LJ46-F1
#
_cell.length_a   1.000
_cell.length_b   1.000
_cell.length_c   1.000
_cell.angle_alpha   90.00
_cell.angle_beta   90.00
_cell.angle_gamma   90.00
#
_symmetry.space_group_name_H-M   'P 1'
#
loop_
_entity.id
_entity.type
_entity.pdbx_description
1 polymer ?
#
loop_
_entity_poly.entity_id
_entity_poly.type
_entity_poly.pdbx_seq_one_letter_code
_entity_poly.pdbx_strand_id
1 'polypeptide(L)' 'MIISRRKLARLKVEQIKSGYSAYTESKEIAFYIKKELEKLGISVFEDVTNIGFWFIPQKEVM' A
#
# COMPACT_ATOMS: atom_id res chain seq x y z
N MET A 1 -1.77 -22.31 -6.38
CA MET A 1 -1.89 -21.59 -5.09
C MET A 1 -2.69 -20.31 -5.31
N ILE A 2 -3.86 -20.17 -4.68
CA ILE A 2 -4.61 -18.90 -4.70
C ILE A 2 -4.02 -18.03 -3.60
N ILE A 3 -3.19 -17.05 -3.97
CA ILE A 3 -2.71 -16.06 -3.01
C ILE A 3 -3.86 -15.11 -2.71
N SER A 4 -4.28 -15.04 -1.45
CA SER A 4 -5.33 -14.11 -1.02
C SER A 4 -4.89 -12.67 -1.26
N ARG A 5 -5.76 -11.88 -1.90
CA ARG A 5 -5.53 -10.45 -2.19
C ARG A 5 -5.24 -9.63 -0.93
N ARG A 6 -5.80 -10.03 0.22
CA ARG A 6 -5.47 -9.47 1.53
C ARG A 6 -4.03 -9.75 1.98
N LYS A 7 -3.51 -10.94 1.68
CA LYS A 7 -2.11 -11.29 1.99
C LYS A 7 -1.15 -10.44 1.17
N LEU A 8 -1.46 -10.21 -0.11
CA LEU A 8 -0.68 -9.31 -0.97
C LEU A 8 -0.71 -7.86 -0.47
N ALA A 9 -1.89 -7.36 -0.07
CA ALA A 9 -2.00 -6.02 0.51
C ALA A 9 -1.12 -5.88 1.76
N ARG A 10 -1.14 -6.85 2.67
CA ARG A 10 -0.30 -6.85 3.88
C ARG A 10 1.19 -6.83 3.57
N LEU A 11 1.64 -7.66 2.62
CA LEU A 11 3.05 -7.65 2.21
C LEU A 11 3.49 -6.30 1.63
N LYS A 12 2.58 -5.59 0.94
CA LYS A 12 2.84 -4.24 0.43
C LYS A 12 2.85 -3.20 1.54
N VAL A 13 1.96 -3.30 2.52
CA VAL A 13 1.95 -2.44 3.71
C VAL A 13 3.25 -2.57 4.50
N GLU A 14 3.77 -3.78 4.67
CA GLU A 14 5.06 -4.01 5.36
C GLU A 14 6.25 -3.42 4.58
N GLN A 15 6.21 -3.42 3.24
CA GLN A 15 7.19 -2.70 2.42
C GLN A 15 7.12 -1.18 2.64
N ILE A 16 5.90 -0.62 2.67
CA ILE A 16 5.66 0.79 2.94
C ILE A 16 6.20 1.18 4.33
N LYS A 17 5.94 0.37 5.35
CA LYS A 17 6.50 0.57 6.70
C LYS A 17 8.02 0.59 6.71
N SER A 18 8.64 -0.23 5.87
CA SER A 18 10.09 -0.32 5.76
C SER A 18 10.69 0.84 4.93
N GLY A 19 9.87 1.80 4.50
CA GLY A 19 10.29 2.97 3.73
C GLY A 19 10.30 2.77 2.21
N TYR A 20 9.76 1.66 1.71
CA TYR A 20 9.67 1.39 0.26
C TYR A 20 8.31 1.80 -0.31
N SER A 21 8.29 2.25 -1.56
CA SER A 21 7.03 2.46 -2.27
C SER A 21 6.39 1.13 -2.69
N ALA A 22 5.06 1.04 -2.63
CA ALA A 22 4.32 -0.09 -3.17
C ALA A 22 3.45 0.33 -4.35
N TYR A 23 3.43 -0.48 -5.40
CA TYR A 23 2.58 -0.29 -6.58
C TYR A 23 1.61 -1.45 -6.74
N THR A 24 0.37 -1.22 -7.17
CA THR A 24 -0.60 -2.27 -7.50
C THR A 24 -1.56 -1.83 -8.60
N GLU A 25 -1.85 -2.71 -9.56
CA GLU A 25 -2.85 -2.46 -10.62
C GLU A 25 -4.28 -2.79 -10.15
N SER A 26 -4.39 -3.68 -9.16
CA SER A 26 -5.69 -4.10 -8.64
C SER A 26 -6.28 -3.09 -7.68
N LYS A 27 -7.45 -2.53 -8.05
CA LYS A 27 -8.28 -1.67 -7.19
C LYS A 27 -8.60 -2.32 -5.85
N GLU A 28 -8.88 -3.62 -5.83
CA GLU A 28 -9.19 -4.34 -4.60
C GLU A 28 -7.99 -4.39 -3.66
N ILE A 29 -6.79 -4.66 -4.18
CA ILE A 29 -5.56 -4.66 -3.39
C ILE A 29 -5.25 -3.24 -2.89
N ALA A 30 -5.39 -2.21 -3.73
CA ALA A 30 -5.20 -0.81 -3.34
C ALA A 30 -6.11 -0.41 -2.17
N PHE A 31 -7.39 -0.79 -2.24
CA PHE A 31 -8.35 -0.56 -1.17
C PHE A 31 -7.94 -1.22 0.15
N TYR A 32 -7.46 -2.47 0.10
CA TYR A 32 -6.96 -3.15 1.30
C TYR A 32 -5.68 -2.52 1.86
N ILE A 33 -4.75 -2.08 1.00
CA ILE A 33 -3.53 -1.39 1.43
C ILE A 33 -3.90 -0.12 2.18
N LYS A 34 -4.73 0.73 1.58
CA LYS A 34 -5.19 1.99 2.17
C LYS A 34 -5.81 1.76 3.56
N LYS A 35 -6.77 0.83 3.66
CA LYS A 35 -7.41 0.50 4.95
C LYS A 35 -6.42 0.06 6.03
N GLU A 36 -5.44 -0.76 5.69
CA GLU A 36 -4.46 -1.22 6.67
C GLU A 36 -3.51 -0.06 7.06
N LEU A 37 -3.11 0.80 6.13
CA LEU A 37 -2.29 2.00 6.43
C LEU A 37 -3.02 2.99 7.33
N GLU A 38 -4.30 3.28 7.03
CA GLU A 38 -5.16 4.13 7.88
C GLU A 38 -5.28 3.55 9.29
N LYS A 39 -5.46 2.23 9.41
CA LYS A 39 -5.53 1.53 10.70
C LYS A 39 -4.23 1.62 11.49
N LEU A 40 -3.09 1.69 10.80
CA LEU A 40 -1.76 1.80 11.39
C LEU A 40 -1.32 3.25 11.62
N GLY A 41 -2.10 4.24 11.16
CA GLY A 41 -1.74 5.66 11.25
C GLY A 41 -0.53 6.02 10.38
N ILE A 42 -0.27 5.28 9.29
CA ILE A 42 0.86 5.54 8.41
C ILE A 42 0.43 6.47 7.29
N SER A 43 1.02 7.66 7.27
CA SER A 43 0.81 8.62 6.18
C SER A 43 1.61 8.21 4.95
N VAL A 44 0.93 8.15 3.81
CA VAL A 44 1.53 7.84 2.51
C VAL A 44 1.01 8.83 1.47
N PHE A 45 1.83 9.13 0.47
CA PHE A 45 1.35 9.72 -0.76
C PHE A 45 0.72 8.62 -1.62
N GLU A 46 -0.54 8.80 -1.97
CA GLU A 46 -1.26 7.94 -2.90
C GLU A 46 -1.27 8.61 -4.27
N ASP A 47 -0.73 7.93 -5.29
CA ASP A 47 -0.84 8.38 -6.69
C ASP A 47 -1.67 7.36 -7.48
N VAL A 48 -2.83 7.80 -7.94
CA VAL A 48 -3.81 6.97 -8.64
C VAL A 48 -3.80 7.34 -10.11
N THR A 49 -3.36 6.39 -10.92
CA THR A 49 -3.29 6.52 -12.38
C THR A 49 -4.28 5.57 -13.05
N ASN A 50 -4.54 5.77 -14.33
CA ASN A 50 -5.38 4.86 -15.12
C ASN A 50 -4.82 3.44 -15.23
N ILE A 51 -3.53 3.25 -14.97
CA ILE A 51 -2.83 1.97 -15.04
C ILE A 51 -2.56 1.36 -13.66
N GLY A 52 -2.84 2.04 -12.55
CA GLY A 52 -2.64 1.48 -11.22
C GLY A 52 -2.45 2.52 -10.12
N PHE A 53 -2.11 2.01 -8.93
CA PHE A 53 -2.08 2.73 -7.67
C PHE A 53 -0.69 2.65 -7.05
N TRP A 54 -0.12 3.80 -6.74
CA TRP A 54 1.15 3.94 -6.04
C TRP A 54 0.90 4.41 -4.61
N PHE A 55 1.66 3.85 -3.68
CA PHE A 55 1.71 4.23 -2.28
C PHE A 55 3.16 4.50 -1.94
N ILE A 56 3.48 5.76 -1.65
CA ILE A 56 4.84 6.21 -1.36
C ILE A 56 4.85 6.63 0.10
N PRO A 57 5.64 5.99 0.98
CA PRO A 57 5.70 6.38 2.38
C PRO A 57 6.17 7.83 2.49
N GLN A 58 5.40 8.63 3.23
CA GLN A 58 5.92 9.90 3.70
C GLN A 58 6.97 9.53 4.73
N LYS A 59 8.25 9.66 4.37
CA LYS A 59 9.34 9.60 5.35
C LYS A 59 9.03 10.68 6.39
N GLU A 60 8.41 10.30 7.50
CA GLU A 60 8.61 11.05 8.73
C GLU A 60 9.98 10.62 9.23
N VAL A 61 10.98 11.38 8.80
CA VAL A 61 12.29 11.38 9.45
C VAL A 61 12.03 11.94 10.85
N MET A 62 11.96 11.06 11.84
CA MET A 62 12.19 11.40 13.24
C MET A 62 13.08 10.34 13.87
#